data_AF-A0A3S0E3D8-F1
#
_entry.id   AF-A0A3S0E3D8-F1
#
_cell.length_a   1.000
_cell.length_b   1.000
_cell.length_c   1.000
_cell.angle_alpha   90.00
_cell.angle_beta   90.00
_cell.angle_gamma   90.00
#
_symmetry.space_group_name_H-M   'P 1'
#
loop_
_entity.id
_entity.type
_entity.pdbx_description
1 polymer ?
#
loop_
_entity_poly.entity_id
_entity_poly.type
_entity_poly.pdbx_seq_one_letter_code
_entity_poly.pdbx_strand_id
1 'polypeptide(L)'
;MKYCCFLLGMLLFQISFGQEQAVFYFDNNKFELNKTEAAKLQKWIAGNTTSKILSITGSTDEVGNSGYNDTLSQKRVSHIFNQIKGKVNIRLDFKSISLGEKGATSTNKAENRKAIIHYLSEKDLDKENEVLGIKVAVPEVVIPEDAPLEEKVRLAKVGTKIILKNINFYQNTFATMPESQGTLYDLLFIMQNNPDLRIEIQGHICCIDKDYRNLSLDRAKQIKRFLVYNGIQEYRVKTKGFGVSQPIYPIPEATPEQAAANRRVEIEILSKK
;
A
#
# COMPACT_ATOMS: atom_id res chain seq x y z
N MET A 1 16.34 15.17 -51.56
CA MET A 1 16.83 14.98 -50.18
C MET A 1 15.85 14.08 -49.44
N LYS A 2 16.24 12.83 -49.16
CA LYS A 2 15.42 11.81 -48.48
C LYS A 2 15.60 11.99 -46.97
N TYR A 3 14.53 12.31 -46.24
CA TYR A 3 14.53 12.20 -44.78
C TYR A 3 13.94 10.85 -44.39
N CYS A 4 14.80 9.96 -43.91
CA CYS A 4 14.44 8.66 -43.36
C CYS A 4 14.10 8.86 -41.88
N CYS A 5 12.81 8.92 -41.53
CA CYS A 5 12.37 8.92 -40.14
C CYS A 5 12.54 7.52 -39.54
N PHE A 6 13.55 7.36 -38.69
CA PHE A 6 13.71 6.17 -37.84
C PHE A 6 12.79 6.34 -36.62
N LEU A 7 11.61 5.72 -36.67
CA LEU A 7 10.71 5.63 -35.52
C LEU A 7 11.20 4.48 -34.64
N LEU A 8 11.99 4.81 -33.61
CA LEU A 8 12.46 3.86 -32.60
C LEU A 8 11.27 3.48 -31.71
N GLY A 9 10.62 2.35 -32.01
CA GLY A 9 9.57 1.78 -31.18
C GLY A 9 10.15 1.29 -29.86
N MET A 10 9.90 2.02 -28.76
CA MET A 10 10.11 1.52 -27.40
C MET A 10 9.11 0.39 -27.15
N LEU A 11 9.59 -0.86 -27.30
CA LEU A 11 8.90 -2.05 -26.81
C LEU A 11 9.00 -2.05 -25.28
N LEU A 12 7.98 -1.50 -24.61
CA LEU A 12 7.78 -1.71 -23.18
C LEU A 12 7.53 -3.19 -22.97
N PHE A 13 8.56 -3.92 -22.52
CA PHE A 13 8.41 -5.26 -21.95
C PHE A 13 7.55 -5.12 -20.68
N GLN A 14 6.23 -5.28 -20.84
CA GLN A 14 5.33 -5.56 -19.73
C GLN A 14 5.69 -6.96 -19.23
N ILE A 15 6.56 -7.04 -18.22
CA ILE A 15 6.78 -8.29 -17.49
C ILE A 15 5.49 -8.53 -16.70
N SER A 16 4.62 -9.36 -17.26
CA SER A 16 3.41 -9.83 -16.58
C SER A 16 3.84 -10.75 -15.45
N PHE A 17 3.82 -10.24 -14.21
CA PHE A 17 3.94 -11.06 -13.01
C PHE A 17 2.59 -11.73 -12.80
N GLY A 18 2.52 -13.03 -13.08
CA GLY A 18 1.28 -13.79 -13.10
C GLY A 18 1.31 -14.93 -12.09
N GLN A 19 0.23 -15.08 -11.34
CA GLN A 19 -0.08 -16.30 -10.60
C GLN A 19 0.01 -17.51 -11.55
N GLU A 20 0.85 -18.49 -11.22
CA GLU A 20 0.99 -19.71 -12.02
C GLU A 20 -0.14 -20.70 -11.70
N GLN A 21 -0.48 -21.55 -12.69
CA GLN A 21 -1.56 -22.52 -12.58
C GLN A 21 -1.09 -23.92 -12.99
N ALA A 22 -1.39 -24.92 -12.17
CA ALA A 22 -1.24 -26.33 -12.51
C ALA A 22 -2.61 -27.00 -12.54
N VAL A 23 -2.98 -27.56 -13.70
CA VAL A 23 -4.30 -28.13 -13.95
C VAL A 23 -4.23 -29.66 -13.92
N PHE A 24 -5.15 -30.29 -13.19
CA PHE A 24 -5.29 -31.74 -13.10
C PHE A 24 -6.70 -32.17 -13.48
N TYR A 25 -6.81 -33.17 -14.34
CA TYR A 25 -8.09 -33.62 -14.88
C TYR A 25 -8.61 -34.89 -14.20
N PHE A 26 -9.93 -35.05 -14.21
CA PHE A 26 -10.62 -36.17 -13.59
C PHE A 26 -11.53 -36.89 -14.59
N ASP A 27 -11.60 -38.20 -14.41
CA ASP A 27 -12.55 -39.03 -15.14
C ASP A 27 -13.99 -38.71 -14.70
N ASN A 28 -14.95 -39.15 -15.51
CA ASN A 28 -16.36 -38.89 -15.25
C ASN A 28 -16.79 -39.41 -13.88
N ASN A 29 -17.50 -38.59 -13.09
CA ASN A 29 -17.96 -38.90 -11.73
C ASN A 29 -16.87 -39.37 -10.75
N LYS A 30 -15.59 -39.10 -11.03
CA LYS A 30 -14.46 -39.42 -10.14
C LYS A 30 -13.88 -38.18 -9.49
N PHE A 31 -13.44 -38.34 -8.24
CA PHE A 31 -12.65 -37.34 -7.51
C PHE A 31 -11.20 -37.77 -7.28
N GLU A 32 -10.87 -39.03 -7.59
CA GLU A 32 -9.51 -39.54 -7.58
C GLU A 32 -8.88 -39.33 -8.96
N LEU A 33 -7.58 -39.03 -8.99
CA LEU A 33 -6.85 -38.91 -10.24
C LEU A 33 -6.62 -40.28 -10.88
N ASN A 34 -6.70 -40.33 -12.20
CA ASN A 34 -6.23 -41.51 -12.95
C ASN A 34 -4.71 -41.62 -12.86
N LYS A 35 -4.15 -42.76 -13.31
CA LYS A 35 -2.71 -43.05 -13.19
C LYS A 35 -1.83 -41.96 -13.81
N THR A 36 -2.23 -41.42 -14.96
CA THR A 36 -1.49 -40.40 -15.69
C THR A 36 -1.47 -39.08 -14.93
N GLU A 37 -2.63 -38.59 -14.49
CA GLU A 37 -2.74 -37.32 -13.77
C GLU A 37 -2.15 -37.43 -12.36
N ALA A 38 -2.23 -38.60 -11.71
CA ALA A 38 -1.56 -38.85 -10.43
C ALA A 38 -0.03 -38.76 -10.57
N ALA A 39 0.56 -39.36 -11.61
CA ALA A 39 2.00 -39.26 -11.88
C ALA A 39 2.42 -37.82 -12.19
N LYS A 40 1.60 -37.09 -12.96
CA LYS A 40 1.80 -35.67 -13.24
C LYS A 40 1.78 -34.82 -11.96
N LEU A 41 0.86 -35.10 -11.04
CA LEU A 41 0.78 -34.41 -9.74
C LEU A 41 2.02 -34.68 -8.89
N GLN A 42 2.47 -35.93 -8.79
CA GLN A 42 3.70 -36.26 -8.05
C GLN A 42 4.93 -35.56 -8.65
N LYS A 43 5.04 -35.52 -9.99
CA LYS A 43 6.11 -34.78 -10.68
C LYS A 43 6.03 -33.27 -10.38
N TRP A 44 4.83 -32.69 -10.37
CA TRP A 44 4.63 -31.29 -10.05
C TRP A 44 5.03 -30.98 -8.60
N ILE A 45 4.63 -31.81 -7.63
CA ILE A 45 4.99 -31.68 -6.21
C ILE A 45 6.52 -31.67 -6.05
N ALA A 46 7.21 -32.63 -6.67
CA ALA A 46 8.66 -32.74 -6.57
C ALA A 46 9.41 -31.53 -7.17
N GLY A 47 8.85 -30.89 -8.20
CA GLY A 47 9.45 -29.71 -8.84
C GLY A 47 9.07 -28.37 -8.19
N ASN A 48 8.18 -28.34 -7.20
CA ASN A 48 7.60 -27.12 -6.63
C ASN A 48 7.68 -27.09 -5.11
N THR A 49 8.68 -27.72 -4.50
CA THR A 49 8.82 -27.77 -3.03
C THR A 49 9.02 -26.38 -2.40
N THR A 50 9.63 -25.45 -3.13
CA THR A 50 9.85 -24.06 -2.72
C THR A 50 8.65 -23.15 -3.04
N SER A 51 7.82 -23.53 -4.00
CA SER A 51 6.62 -22.79 -4.39
C SER A 51 5.62 -22.65 -3.24
N LYS A 52 4.82 -21.58 -3.30
CA LYS A 52 3.80 -21.27 -2.29
C LYS A 52 2.41 -21.33 -2.89
N ILE A 53 1.57 -22.22 -2.36
CA ILE A 53 0.21 -22.43 -2.85
C ILE A 53 -0.72 -21.35 -2.30
N LEU A 54 -1.49 -20.74 -3.20
CA LEU A 54 -2.42 -19.65 -2.91
C LEU A 54 -3.86 -20.17 -2.76
N SER A 55 -4.32 -20.99 -3.71
CA SER A 55 -5.65 -21.59 -3.68
C SER A 55 -5.70 -22.87 -4.53
N ILE A 56 -6.72 -23.68 -4.28
CA ILE A 56 -7.08 -24.77 -5.19
C ILE A 56 -8.54 -24.58 -5.57
N THR A 57 -8.81 -24.62 -6.87
CA THR A 57 -10.15 -24.46 -7.43
C THR A 57 -10.58 -25.74 -8.12
N GLY A 58 -11.71 -26.32 -7.73
CA GLY A 58 -12.30 -27.49 -8.37
C GLY A 58 -13.49 -27.11 -9.26
N SER A 59 -13.68 -27.87 -10.34
CA SER A 59 -14.87 -27.79 -11.19
C SER A 59 -15.34 -29.17 -11.65
N THR A 60 -16.61 -29.24 -12.04
CA THR A 60 -17.24 -30.37 -12.74
C THR A 60 -17.71 -29.91 -14.12
N ASP A 61 -18.15 -30.85 -14.95
CA ASP A 61 -18.95 -30.48 -16.11
C ASP A 61 -20.40 -30.19 -15.70
N GLU A 62 -21.21 -29.75 -16.66
CA GLU A 62 -22.61 -29.32 -16.47
C GLU A 62 -23.60 -30.49 -16.35
N VAL A 63 -23.11 -31.73 -16.24
CA VAL A 63 -23.96 -32.91 -16.18
C VAL A 63 -24.25 -33.28 -14.74
N GLY A 64 -25.52 -33.37 -14.36
CA GLY A 64 -25.95 -33.86 -13.06
C GLY A 64 -26.73 -32.82 -12.24
N ASN A 65 -26.85 -33.08 -10.94
CA ASN A 65 -27.48 -32.16 -9.99
C ASN A 65 -26.43 -31.17 -9.46
N SER A 66 -26.77 -29.88 -9.41
CA SER A 66 -25.85 -28.82 -8.94
C SER A 66 -25.26 -29.10 -7.55
N GLY A 67 -26.05 -29.59 -6.58
CA GLY A 67 -25.54 -29.94 -5.24
C GLY A 67 -24.58 -31.14 -5.25
N TYR A 68 -24.81 -32.10 -6.15
CA TYR A 68 -23.87 -33.21 -6.38
C TYR A 68 -22.57 -32.69 -7.00
N ASN A 69 -22.66 -31.81 -7.98
CA ASN A 69 -21.52 -31.21 -8.68
C ASN A 69 -20.64 -30.38 -7.72
N ASP A 70 -21.25 -29.60 -6.83
CA ASP A 70 -20.55 -28.86 -5.79
C ASP A 70 -19.81 -29.80 -4.81
N THR A 71 -20.47 -30.89 -4.40
CA THR A 71 -19.86 -31.90 -3.52
C THR A 71 -18.70 -32.62 -4.21
N LEU A 72 -18.87 -32.99 -5.48
CA LEU A 72 -17.86 -33.70 -6.26
C LEU A 72 -16.63 -32.80 -6.50
N SER A 73 -16.86 -31.53 -6.83
CA SER A 73 -15.80 -30.53 -6.96
C SER A 73 -15.04 -30.34 -5.65
N GLN A 74 -15.73 -30.25 -4.51
CA GLN A 74 -15.07 -30.17 -3.21
C GLN A 74 -14.21 -31.40 -2.90
N LYS A 75 -14.71 -32.61 -3.23
CA LYS A 75 -13.94 -33.85 -3.07
C LYS A 75 -12.67 -33.86 -3.92
N ARG A 76 -12.71 -33.33 -5.14
CA ARG A 76 -11.53 -33.17 -6.01
C ARG A 76 -10.50 -32.23 -5.39
N VAL A 77 -10.94 -31.08 -4.89
CA VAL A 77 -10.05 -30.13 -4.21
C VAL A 77 -9.39 -30.77 -2.98
N SER A 78 -10.18 -31.43 -2.13
CA SER A 78 -9.67 -32.13 -0.95
C SER A 78 -8.70 -33.25 -1.30
N HIS A 79 -8.95 -33.98 -2.39
CA HIS A 79 -8.06 -35.04 -2.87
C HIS A 79 -6.68 -34.48 -3.24
N ILE A 80 -6.63 -33.40 -4.02
CA ILE A 80 -5.37 -32.71 -4.36
C ILE A 80 -4.70 -32.15 -3.09
N PHE A 81 -5.46 -31.44 -2.26
CA PHE A 81 -4.95 -30.81 -1.04
C PHE A 81 -4.27 -31.82 -0.09
N ASN A 82 -4.89 -33.00 0.10
CA ASN A 82 -4.33 -34.03 0.97
C ASN A 82 -3.02 -34.61 0.42
N GLN A 83 -2.83 -34.62 -0.91
CA GLN A 83 -1.59 -35.12 -1.50
C GLN A 83 -0.42 -34.13 -1.41
N ILE A 84 -0.72 -32.82 -1.37
CA ILE A 84 0.29 -31.74 -1.35
C ILE A 84 0.57 -31.21 0.07
N LYS A 85 -0.37 -31.37 1.01
CA LYS A 85 -0.23 -30.90 2.39
C LYS A 85 1.02 -31.50 3.03
N GLY A 86 1.89 -30.63 3.54
CA GLY A 86 3.16 -31.02 4.16
C GLY A 86 4.30 -31.32 3.18
N LYS A 87 4.06 -31.22 1.86
CA LYS A 87 5.10 -31.40 0.82
C LYS A 87 5.44 -30.11 0.07
N VAL A 88 4.51 -29.16 0.03
CA VAL A 88 4.67 -27.84 -0.60
C VAL A 88 4.21 -26.78 0.40
N ASN A 89 4.83 -25.60 0.37
CA ASN A 89 4.43 -24.48 1.23
C ASN A 89 3.02 -24.01 0.87
N ILE A 90 2.18 -23.78 1.88
CA ILE A 90 0.80 -23.32 1.71
C ILE A 90 0.63 -22.02 2.48
N ARG A 91 0.00 -21.01 1.85
CA ARG A 91 -0.25 -19.72 2.48
C ARG A 91 -1.24 -19.86 3.66
N LEU A 92 -1.10 -19.02 4.69
CA LEU A 92 -1.94 -19.10 5.89
C LEU A 92 -3.44 -18.87 5.59
N ASP A 93 -3.74 -17.99 4.65
CA ASP A 93 -5.08 -17.66 4.15
C ASP A 93 -5.42 -18.41 2.85
N PHE A 94 -4.85 -19.61 2.69
CA PHE A 94 -5.18 -20.53 1.60
C PHE A 94 -6.69 -20.76 1.47
N LYS A 95 -7.18 -20.79 0.23
CA LYS A 95 -8.61 -21.04 -0.07
C LYS A 95 -8.81 -22.30 -0.88
N SER A 96 -9.68 -23.17 -0.38
CA SER A 96 -10.27 -24.28 -1.14
C SER A 96 -11.57 -23.80 -1.77
N ILE A 97 -11.62 -23.72 -3.10
CA ILE A 97 -12.74 -23.16 -3.85
C ILE A 97 -13.42 -24.29 -4.62
N SER A 98 -14.70 -24.53 -4.36
CA SER A 98 -15.53 -25.45 -5.14
C SER A 98 -16.47 -24.63 -6.02
N LEU A 99 -16.32 -24.76 -7.34
CA LEU A 99 -17.19 -24.08 -8.30
C LEU A 99 -18.28 -24.98 -8.89
N GLY A 100 -18.25 -26.29 -8.61
CA GLY A 100 -19.13 -27.26 -9.27
C GLY A 100 -19.15 -27.05 -10.78
N GLU A 101 -20.36 -27.00 -11.35
CA GLU A 101 -20.59 -26.72 -12.78
C GLU A 101 -20.35 -25.26 -13.18
N LYS A 102 -20.38 -24.30 -12.24
CA LYS A 102 -20.11 -22.88 -12.53
C LYS A 102 -18.67 -22.62 -12.96
N GLY A 103 -17.77 -23.59 -12.73
CA GLY A 103 -16.40 -23.56 -13.23
C GLY A 103 -16.23 -24.10 -14.65
N ALA A 104 -17.31 -24.60 -15.28
CA ALA A 104 -17.28 -25.05 -16.66
C ALA A 104 -17.03 -23.88 -17.61
N THR A 105 -16.02 -24.00 -18.46
CA THR A 105 -15.54 -22.93 -19.35
C THR A 105 -15.31 -23.41 -20.78
N SER A 106 -15.19 -24.72 -20.98
CA SER A 106 -15.01 -25.34 -22.29
C SER A 106 -16.30 -26.00 -22.75
N THR A 107 -16.52 -26.07 -24.06
CA THR A 107 -17.58 -26.89 -24.67
C THR A 107 -17.25 -28.38 -24.55
N ASN A 108 -15.98 -28.74 -24.40
CA ASN A 108 -15.55 -30.11 -24.14
C ASN A 108 -15.70 -30.42 -22.64
N LYS A 109 -16.69 -31.25 -22.31
CA LYS A 109 -17.00 -31.64 -20.93
C LYS A 109 -15.81 -32.22 -20.18
N ALA A 110 -14.91 -32.94 -20.87
CA ALA A 110 -13.73 -33.50 -20.23
C ALA A 110 -12.77 -32.45 -19.67
N GLU A 111 -12.68 -31.30 -20.33
CA GLU A 111 -11.81 -30.20 -19.90
C GLU A 111 -12.35 -29.41 -18.71
N ASN A 112 -13.64 -29.59 -18.38
CA ASN A 112 -14.29 -28.96 -17.23
C ASN A 112 -14.15 -29.78 -15.94
N ARG A 113 -13.86 -31.09 -16.06
CA ARG A 113 -13.62 -31.96 -14.91
C ARG A 113 -12.18 -31.80 -14.42
N LYS A 114 -11.89 -30.69 -13.74
CA LYS A 114 -10.53 -30.34 -13.34
C LYS A 114 -10.42 -29.77 -11.93
N ALA A 115 -9.21 -29.79 -11.41
CA ALA A 115 -8.78 -29.00 -10.27
C ALA A 115 -7.54 -28.19 -10.68
N ILE A 116 -7.49 -26.93 -10.28
CA ILE A 116 -6.44 -25.99 -10.60
C ILE A 116 -5.75 -25.60 -9.30
N ILE A 117 -4.45 -25.85 -9.20
CA ILE A 117 -3.61 -25.30 -8.14
C ILE A 117 -3.11 -23.95 -8.62
N HIS A 118 -3.43 -22.90 -7.87
CA HIS A 118 -2.86 -21.58 -8.08
C HIS A 118 -1.70 -21.39 -7.11
N TYR A 119 -0.53 -21.01 -7.60
CA TYR A 119 0.68 -20.91 -6.79
C TYR A 119 1.60 -19.77 -7.24
N LEU A 120 2.51 -19.40 -6.35
CA LEU A 120 3.68 -18.58 -6.65
C LEU A 120 4.89 -19.48 -6.76
N SER A 121 5.61 -19.40 -7.87
CA SER A 121 6.89 -20.06 -8.04
C SER A 121 7.99 -19.29 -7.30
N GLU A 122 9.14 -19.94 -7.09
CA GLU A 122 10.25 -19.40 -6.31
C GLU A 122 10.69 -17.99 -6.75
N LYS A 123 10.76 -17.75 -8.06
CA LYS A 123 11.13 -16.45 -8.66
C LYS A 123 10.20 -15.29 -8.29
N ASP A 124 8.96 -15.58 -7.89
CA ASP A 124 7.92 -14.58 -7.62
C ASP A 124 7.56 -14.50 -6.13
N LEU A 125 8.22 -15.27 -5.25
CA LEU A 125 7.97 -15.25 -3.81
C LEU A 125 8.28 -13.89 -3.17
N ASP A 126 9.36 -13.22 -3.61
CA ASP A 126 9.75 -11.90 -3.09
C ASP A 126 8.73 -10.81 -3.43
N LYS A 127 7.88 -11.05 -4.44
CA LYS A 127 6.84 -10.14 -4.93
C LYS A 127 5.44 -10.60 -4.57
N GLU A 128 5.31 -11.54 -3.62
CA GLU A 128 4.03 -12.11 -3.19
C GLU A 128 2.97 -11.03 -2.91
N ASN A 129 3.33 -9.96 -2.22
CA ASN A 129 2.40 -8.87 -1.90
C ASN A 129 1.95 -8.06 -3.13
N GLU A 130 2.85 -7.86 -4.11
CA GLU A 130 2.52 -7.17 -5.36
C GLU A 130 1.59 -8.02 -6.24
N VAL A 131 1.89 -9.32 -6.38
CA VAL A 131 1.09 -10.27 -7.19
C VAL A 131 -0.32 -10.43 -6.62
N LEU A 132 -0.46 -10.39 -5.31
CA LEU A 132 -1.75 -10.52 -4.63
C LEU A 132 -2.51 -9.19 -4.49
N GLY A 133 -1.93 -8.07 -4.94
CA GLY A 133 -2.51 -6.74 -4.74
C GLY A 133 -2.63 -6.34 -3.27
N ILE A 134 -1.90 -7.02 -2.39
CA ILE A 134 -1.83 -6.69 -0.96
C ILE A 134 -0.90 -5.49 -0.84
N LYS A 135 -1.50 -4.29 -0.74
CA LYS A 135 -0.78 -3.12 -0.22
C LYS A 135 -0.41 -3.45 1.21
N VAL A 136 0.84 -3.88 1.44
CA VAL A 136 1.36 -4.04 2.79
C VAL A 136 1.16 -2.71 3.50
N ALA A 137 0.25 -2.68 4.48
CA ALA A 137 0.20 -1.59 5.42
C ALA A 137 1.54 -1.65 6.16
N VAL A 138 2.49 -0.81 5.73
CA VAL A 138 3.72 -0.58 6.45
C VAL A 138 3.27 -0.30 7.88
N PRO A 139 3.68 -1.08 8.90
CA PRO A 139 3.24 -0.85 10.25
C PRO A 139 3.49 0.62 10.57
N GLU A 140 2.40 1.33 10.79
CA GLU A 140 2.40 2.75 11.07
C GLU A 140 3.17 2.89 12.38
N VAL A 141 4.33 3.56 12.32
CA VAL A 141 5.06 3.85 13.55
C VAL A 141 4.13 4.76 14.33
N VAL A 142 3.53 4.24 15.40
CA VAL A 142 2.62 5.00 16.26
C VAL A 142 3.48 6.03 16.99
N ILE A 143 3.52 7.25 16.45
CA ILE A 143 4.20 8.37 17.08
C ILE A 143 3.28 8.87 18.19
N PRO A 144 3.68 8.79 19.48
CA PRO A 144 2.83 9.26 20.56
C PRO A 144 2.52 10.76 20.38
N GLU A 145 1.24 11.14 20.55
CA GLU A 145 0.79 12.52 20.31
C GLU A 145 1.47 13.53 21.26
N ASP A 146 1.83 13.09 22.46
CA ASP A 146 2.46 13.91 23.50
C ASP A 146 3.98 13.73 23.57
N ALA A 147 4.57 12.98 22.64
CA ALA A 147 6.02 12.88 22.55
C ALA A 147 6.65 14.27 22.24
N PRO A 148 7.85 14.56 22.77
CA PRO A 148 8.64 15.73 22.39
C PRO A 148 8.88 15.78 20.87
N LEU A 149 9.00 16.99 20.31
CA LEU A 149 9.17 17.17 18.86
C LEU A 149 10.38 16.40 18.31
N GLU A 150 11.48 16.35 19.06
CA GLU A 150 12.68 15.59 18.70
C GLU A 150 12.41 14.09 18.56
N GLU A 151 11.67 13.51 19.51
CA GLU A 151 11.30 12.10 19.45
C GLU A 151 10.36 11.81 18.26
N LYS A 152 9.42 12.72 17.99
CA LYS A 152 8.55 12.61 16.81
C LYS A 152 9.35 12.59 15.52
N VAL A 153 10.32 13.50 15.37
CA VAL A 153 11.20 13.55 14.18
C VAL A 153 12.10 12.32 14.08
N ARG A 154 12.60 11.82 15.22
CA ARG A 154 13.41 10.59 15.29
C ARG A 154 12.63 9.36 14.81
N LEU A 155 11.37 9.22 15.24
CA LEU A 155 10.50 8.08 14.89
C LEU A 155 9.83 8.23 13.51
N ALA A 156 9.69 9.45 13.01
CA ALA A 156 9.05 9.73 11.72
C ALA A 156 9.77 9.08 10.53
N LYS A 157 8.99 8.63 9.55
CA LYS A 157 9.50 8.19 8.24
C LYS A 157 9.39 9.34 7.24
N VAL A 158 10.02 9.20 6.08
CA VAL A 158 9.80 10.14 4.97
C VAL A 158 8.31 10.15 4.58
N GLY A 159 7.73 11.33 4.41
CA GLY A 159 6.30 11.56 4.19
C GLY A 159 5.47 11.71 5.46
N THR A 160 6.03 11.45 6.66
CA THR A 160 5.32 11.68 7.92
C THR A 160 5.09 13.18 8.13
N LYS A 161 3.86 13.55 8.51
CA LYS A 161 3.47 14.90 8.91
C LYS A 161 3.45 15.03 10.43
N ILE A 162 4.04 16.11 10.95
CA ILE A 162 4.12 16.40 12.38
C ILE A 162 3.56 17.81 12.63
N ILE A 163 2.55 17.93 13.48
CA ILE A 163 1.99 19.22 13.89
C ILE A 163 2.95 19.90 14.88
N LEU A 164 3.32 21.15 14.60
CA LEU A 164 4.10 21.99 15.51
C LEU A 164 3.17 22.60 16.56
N LYS A 165 3.13 21.99 17.76
CA LYS A 165 2.35 22.52 18.90
C LYS A 165 2.89 23.91 19.30
N ASN A 166 2.01 24.79 19.77
CA ASN A 166 2.32 26.15 20.26
C ASN A 166 2.89 27.15 19.23
N ILE A 167 2.74 26.91 17.93
CA ILE A 167 3.02 27.91 16.90
C ILE A 167 1.78 28.77 16.65
N ASN A 168 1.83 30.02 17.11
CA ASN A 168 0.77 31.01 17.08
C ASN A 168 1.23 32.28 16.36
N PHE A 169 0.26 33.00 15.79
CA PHE A 169 0.49 34.23 15.03
C PHE A 169 -0.47 35.32 15.47
N TYR A 170 -0.03 36.57 15.42
CA TYR A 170 -0.94 37.70 15.61
C TYR A 170 -2.04 37.68 14.54
N GLN A 171 -3.25 38.08 14.94
CA GLN A 171 -4.46 37.98 14.13
C GLN A 171 -4.25 38.60 12.74
N ASN A 172 -4.63 37.86 11.69
CA ASN A 172 -4.48 38.26 10.28
C ASN A 172 -3.06 38.62 9.83
N THR A 173 -2.03 38.18 10.56
CA THR A 173 -0.63 38.39 10.18
C THR A 173 0.15 37.08 10.08
N PHE A 174 1.37 37.17 9.54
CA PHE A 174 2.39 36.12 9.59
C PHE A 174 3.39 36.32 10.74
N ALA A 175 3.21 37.35 11.58
CA ALA A 175 4.10 37.60 12.72
C ALA A 175 3.83 36.57 13.83
N THR A 176 4.86 35.84 14.26
CA THR A 176 4.78 34.83 15.31
C THR A 176 4.69 35.48 16.68
N MET A 177 3.91 34.89 17.59
CA MET A 177 3.80 35.38 18.96
C MET A 177 4.99 34.91 19.84
N PRO A 178 5.31 35.58 20.96
CA PRO A 178 6.40 35.19 21.85
C PRO A 178 6.31 33.75 22.35
N GLU A 179 5.12 33.24 22.61
CA GLU A 179 4.88 31.87 23.10
C GLU A 179 5.32 30.80 22.08
N SER A 180 5.45 31.17 20.80
CA SER A 180 5.93 30.29 19.73
C SER A 180 7.43 30.12 19.69
N GLN A 181 8.18 30.97 20.41
CA GLN A 181 9.64 30.93 20.39
C GLN A 181 10.19 29.57 20.81
N GLY A 182 9.64 28.94 21.86
CA GLY A 182 10.08 27.62 22.32
C GLY A 182 10.08 26.58 21.19
N THR A 183 8.94 26.37 20.55
CA THR A 183 8.81 25.42 19.43
C THR A 183 9.69 25.80 18.23
N LEU A 184 9.89 27.09 17.95
CA LEU A 184 10.78 27.54 16.87
C LEU A 184 12.24 27.17 17.15
N TYR A 185 12.71 27.37 18.38
CA TYR A 185 14.05 26.99 18.80
C TYR A 185 14.22 25.46 18.87
N ASP A 186 13.20 24.72 19.30
CA ASP A 186 13.22 23.25 19.27
C ASP A 186 13.40 22.74 17.83
N LEU A 187 12.62 23.27 16.89
CA LEU A 187 12.75 22.91 15.47
C LEU A 187 14.13 23.27 14.92
N LEU A 188 14.66 24.45 15.27
CA LEU A 188 16.01 24.86 14.89
C LEU A 188 17.07 23.87 15.40
N PHE A 189 17.03 23.53 16.68
CA PHE A 189 17.99 22.61 17.30
C PHE A 189 17.93 21.21 16.65
N ILE A 190 16.72 20.70 16.40
CA ILE A 190 16.53 19.43 15.70
C ILE A 190 17.14 19.47 14.30
N MET A 191 16.91 20.54 13.54
CA MET A 191 17.48 20.68 12.20
C MET A 191 19.00 20.84 12.20
N GLN A 192 19.58 21.46 13.23
CA GLN A 192 21.03 21.56 13.42
C GLN A 192 21.65 20.20 13.73
N ASN A 193 21.03 19.40 14.61
CA ASN A 193 21.53 18.07 14.99
C ASN A 193 21.33 17.01 13.91
N ASN A 194 20.44 17.24 12.95
CA ASN A 194 20.13 16.30 11.88
C ASN A 194 20.47 16.93 10.52
N PRO A 195 21.74 16.99 10.08
CA PRO A 195 22.15 17.73 8.87
C PRO A 195 21.49 17.24 7.57
N ASP A 196 21.11 15.96 7.51
CA ASP A 196 20.44 15.35 6.35
C ASP A 196 18.92 15.55 6.35
N LEU A 197 18.36 16.08 7.44
CA LEU A 197 16.93 16.34 7.58
C LEU A 197 16.51 17.47 6.62
N ARG A 198 15.54 17.15 5.76
CA ARG A 198 14.83 18.12 4.91
C ARG A 198 13.34 18.05 5.22
N ILE A 199 12.71 19.22 5.31
CA ILE A 199 11.30 19.34 5.68
C ILE A 199 10.53 20.26 4.73
N GLU A 200 9.23 20.04 4.61
CA GLU A 200 8.28 21.00 4.06
C GLU A 200 7.40 21.56 5.18
N ILE A 201 7.42 22.88 5.38
CA ILE A 201 6.56 23.58 6.33
C ILE A 201 5.23 23.89 5.66
N GLN A 202 4.14 23.42 6.24
CA GLN A 202 2.80 23.50 5.68
C GLN A 202 1.93 24.35 6.60
N GLY A 203 1.46 25.49 6.08
CA GLY A 203 0.58 26.39 6.81
C GLY A 203 -0.90 26.12 6.51
N HIS A 204 -1.72 26.22 7.56
CA HIS A 204 -3.18 26.07 7.49
C HIS A 204 -3.86 27.23 8.23
N ILE A 205 -5.02 27.65 7.74
CA ILE A 205 -5.88 28.65 8.37
C ILE A 205 -7.30 28.11 8.50
N CYS A 206 -8.17 28.84 9.20
CA CYS A 206 -9.56 28.46 9.44
C CYS A 206 -10.51 29.61 9.09
N CYS A 207 -11.81 29.35 9.28
CA CYS A 207 -12.80 30.39 9.57
C CYS A 207 -13.07 31.39 8.42
N ILE A 208 -12.60 31.06 7.21
CA ILE A 208 -12.86 31.79 5.97
C ILE A 208 -13.04 30.77 4.84
N ASP A 209 -13.78 31.12 3.79
CA ASP A 209 -14.07 30.17 2.70
C ASP A 209 -12.85 29.91 1.80
N LYS A 210 -11.91 30.85 1.74
CA LYS A 210 -10.71 30.76 0.90
C LYS A 210 -9.58 31.66 1.40
N ASP A 211 -8.35 31.19 1.27
CA ASP A 211 -7.14 31.97 1.56
C ASP A 211 -6.81 32.95 0.43
N TYR A 212 -7.55 34.07 0.34
CA TYR A 212 -7.35 35.08 -0.71
C TYR A 212 -5.98 35.77 -0.65
N ARG A 213 -5.32 35.75 0.51
CA ARG A 213 -4.06 36.49 0.74
C ARG A 213 -2.83 35.58 0.80
N ASN A 214 -3.00 34.27 0.59
CA ASN A 214 -1.95 33.27 0.82
C ASN A 214 -1.35 33.37 2.23
N LEU A 215 -2.15 33.74 3.23
CA LEU A 215 -1.71 33.95 4.60
C LEU A 215 -1.12 32.67 5.20
N SER A 216 -1.68 31.52 4.83
CA SER A 216 -1.14 30.20 5.20
C SER A 216 0.30 30.00 4.71
N LEU A 217 0.58 30.37 3.46
CA LEU A 217 1.90 30.28 2.87
C LEU A 217 2.87 31.28 3.51
N ASP A 218 2.43 32.50 3.78
CA ASP A 218 3.27 33.53 4.39
C ASP A 218 3.68 33.18 5.82
N ARG A 219 2.79 32.51 6.57
CA ARG A 219 3.12 31.92 7.88
C ARG A 219 4.18 30.84 7.78
N ALA A 220 4.06 29.93 6.81
CA ALA A 220 5.10 28.91 6.56
C ALA A 220 6.44 29.55 6.17
N LYS A 221 6.42 30.58 5.32
CA LYS A 221 7.61 31.35 4.94
C LYS A 221 8.24 32.07 6.13
N GLN A 222 7.47 32.59 7.08
CA GLN A 222 8.02 33.25 8.26
C GLN A 222 8.89 32.28 9.08
N ILE A 223 8.42 31.05 9.26
CA ILE A 223 9.18 30.02 9.98
C ILE A 223 10.44 29.63 9.20
N LYS A 224 10.32 29.44 7.88
CA LYS A 224 11.49 29.22 7.01
C LYS A 224 12.52 30.36 7.15
N ARG A 225 12.09 31.63 7.13
CA ARG A 225 12.98 32.78 7.29
C ARG A 225 13.71 32.74 8.63
N PHE A 226 13.01 32.40 9.71
CA PHE A 226 13.62 32.22 11.02
C PHE A 226 14.71 31.13 11.01
N LEU A 227 14.42 29.96 10.43
CA LEU A 227 15.40 28.86 10.35
C LEU A 227 16.62 29.23 9.51
N VAL A 228 16.40 29.86 8.34
CA VAL A 228 17.47 30.27 7.42
C VAL A 228 18.34 31.36 8.05
N TYR A 229 17.73 32.33 8.72
CA TYR A 229 18.44 33.37 9.46
C TYR A 229 19.36 32.78 10.55
N ASN A 230 18.96 31.67 11.17
CA ASN A 230 19.73 30.95 12.18
C ASN A 230 20.64 29.84 11.60
N GLY A 231 20.94 29.89 10.30
CA GLY A 231 21.99 29.06 9.68
C GLY A 231 21.53 27.74 9.06
N ILE A 232 20.23 27.45 9.01
CA ILE A 232 19.72 26.30 8.25
C ILE A 232 19.77 26.61 6.75
N GLN A 233 20.36 25.72 5.95
CA GLN A 233 20.48 25.93 4.51
C GLN A 233 19.11 25.94 3.84
N GLU A 234 18.90 26.90 2.92
CA GLU A 234 17.58 27.14 2.33
C GLU A 234 16.99 25.91 1.62
N TYR A 235 17.82 25.11 0.95
CA TYR A 235 17.38 23.91 0.23
C TYR A 235 16.80 22.81 1.14
N ARG A 236 17.04 22.89 2.46
CA ARG A 236 16.54 21.94 3.45
C ARG A 236 15.11 22.24 3.89
N VAL A 237 14.59 23.42 3.58
CA VAL A 237 13.27 23.88 4.03
C VAL A 237 12.43 24.32 2.83
N LYS A 238 11.42 23.52 2.51
CA LYS A 238 10.34 23.89 1.59
C LYS A 238 9.17 24.50 2.37
N THR A 239 8.31 25.24 1.68
CA THR A 239 7.12 25.85 2.29
C THR A 239 5.93 25.69 1.37
N LYS A 240 4.77 25.40 1.94
CA LYS A 240 3.50 25.27 1.23
C LYS A 240 2.37 25.86 2.07
N GLY A 241 1.42 26.53 1.42
CA GLY A 241 0.20 27.02 2.06
C GLY A 241 -1.00 26.25 1.54
N PHE A 242 -1.74 25.60 2.43
CA PHE A 242 -2.97 24.90 2.09
C PHE A 242 -4.23 25.74 2.31
N GLY A 243 -4.09 26.91 2.93
CA GLY A 243 -5.25 27.73 3.26
C GLY A 243 -6.23 26.93 4.12
N VAL A 244 -7.44 26.73 3.59
CA VAL A 244 -8.53 25.96 4.20
C VAL A 244 -8.78 24.61 3.50
N SER A 245 -7.91 24.19 2.59
CA SER A 245 -8.15 23.00 1.75
C SER A 245 -7.89 21.67 2.45
N GLN A 246 -7.24 21.68 3.63
CA GLN A 246 -6.93 20.48 4.42
C GLN A 246 -7.30 20.67 5.90
N PRO A 247 -8.60 20.83 6.20
CA PRO A 247 -9.06 21.00 7.57
C PRO A 247 -8.98 19.66 8.33
N ILE A 248 -8.66 19.73 9.63
CA ILE A 248 -8.76 18.57 10.54
C ILE A 248 -10.23 18.38 10.94
N TYR A 249 -10.91 19.48 11.24
CA TYR A 249 -12.34 19.51 11.59
C TYR A 249 -13.13 20.17 10.47
N PRO A 250 -14.33 19.65 10.12
CA PRO A 250 -15.19 20.27 9.13
C PRO A 250 -15.41 21.77 9.37
N ILE A 251 -15.44 22.54 8.29
CA ILE A 251 -15.75 23.97 8.30
C ILE A 251 -17.25 24.12 8.00
N PRO A 252 -18.04 24.90 8.76
CA PRO A 252 -17.63 25.74 9.89
C PRO A 252 -17.32 24.92 11.15
N GLU A 253 -16.31 25.35 11.90
CA GLU A 253 -15.92 24.69 13.14
C GLU A 253 -16.98 24.87 14.24
N ALA A 254 -17.25 23.81 14.99
CA ALA A 254 -18.26 23.83 16.04
C ALA A 254 -17.75 24.51 17.31
N THR A 255 -16.43 24.49 17.57
CA THR A 255 -15.84 25.06 18.78
C THR A 255 -14.56 25.86 18.51
N PRO A 256 -14.17 26.80 19.41
CA PRO A 256 -12.92 27.53 19.30
C PRO A 256 -11.66 26.64 19.26
N GLU A 257 -11.70 25.48 19.92
CA GLU A 257 -10.62 24.49 19.94
C GLU A 257 -10.46 23.83 18.58
N GLN A 258 -11.55 23.48 17.90
CA GLN A 258 -11.52 22.97 16.53
C GLN A 258 -10.97 24.01 15.56
N ALA A 259 -11.38 25.27 15.74
CA ALA A 259 -10.86 26.38 14.95
C ALA A 259 -9.35 26.59 15.19
N ALA A 260 -8.88 26.44 16.43
CA ALA A 260 -7.45 26.47 16.76
C ALA A 260 -6.69 25.29 16.13
N ALA A 261 -7.26 24.08 16.15
CA ALA A 261 -6.66 22.91 15.51
C ALA A 261 -6.56 23.04 13.98
N ASN A 262 -7.54 23.67 13.33
CA ASN A 262 -7.46 24.00 11.90
C ASN A 262 -6.39 25.07 11.61
N ARG A 263 -6.20 26.07 12.50
CA ARG A 263 -5.11 27.06 12.43
C ARG A 263 -3.80 26.50 12.95
N ARG A 264 -3.16 25.64 12.16
CA ARG A 264 -1.90 24.99 12.55
C ARG A 264 -0.79 25.20 11.55
N VAL A 265 0.41 24.89 11.99
CA VAL A 265 1.55 24.62 11.12
C VAL A 265 1.97 23.18 11.35
N GLU A 266 2.20 22.45 10.25
CA GLU A 266 2.77 21.11 10.29
C GLU A 266 4.04 21.07 9.44
N ILE A 267 4.91 20.10 9.73
CA ILE A 267 6.09 19.80 8.93
C ILE A 267 5.94 18.41 8.32
N GLU A 268 6.31 18.26 7.06
CA GLU A 268 6.43 16.96 6.39
C GLU A 268 7.90 16.61 6.23
N ILE A 269 8.29 15.39 6.61
CA ILE A 269 9.67 14.90 6.46
C ILE A 269 9.93 14.55 5.00
N LEU A 270 10.79 15.30 4.32
CA LEU A 270 11.14 15.05 2.90
C LEU A 270 12.32 14.08 2.75
N SER A 271 13.29 14.15 3.66
CA SER A 271 14.41 13.23 3.74
C SER A 271 15.01 13.24 5.14
N LYS A 272 15.58 12.12 5.56
CA LYS A 272 16.39 11.94 6.78
C LYS A 272 17.37 10.78 6.55
N LYS A 273 18.42 10.71 7.35
CA LYS A 273 19.38 9.59 7.36
C LYS A 273 18.80 8.36 8.06
#